data_AF-A0A6J1LBB0-F1
#
_entry.id   AF-A0A6J1LBB0-F1
#
_cell.length_a   1.000
_cell.length_b   1.000
_cell.length_c   1.000
_cell.angle_alpha   90.00
_cell.angle_beta   90.00
_cell.angle_gamma   90.00
#
_symmetry.space_group_name_H-M   'P 1'
#
loop_
_entity.id
_entity.type
_entity.pdbx_description
1 polymer ?
#
loop_
_entity_poly.entity_id
_entity_poly.type
_entity_poly.pdbx_seq_one_letter_code
_entity_poly.pdbx_strand_id
1 'polypeptide(L)'
;MSENEGSLTRRIAFVNPNDFDLTDCCRICKCRATTENGIKLRPLFNGRRLTRIIANTIHIEIKDIQGLPRFLCDKCLDVLKTFSIFQVDFRRSEEDFKMTIEARRTYQMDTLMEFSSAIEMEKQRENDQKNAALVTNFLKKAKKNNKSKPKLQN
;
A
#
# COMPACT_ATOMS: atom_id res chain seq x y z
N MET A 1 53.86 2.19 -41.75
CA MET A 1 52.87 1.98 -40.68
C MET A 1 53.54 1.16 -39.59
N SER A 2 53.74 1.75 -38.41
CA SER A 2 54.16 1.03 -37.21
C SER A 2 53.59 1.79 -36.02
N GLU A 3 52.66 1.13 -35.34
CA GLU A 3 51.98 1.60 -34.14
C GLU A 3 52.97 1.62 -32.97
N ASN A 4 52.97 2.71 -32.21
CA ASN A 4 53.58 2.76 -30.88
C ASN A 4 52.53 3.34 -29.94
N GLU A 5 51.66 2.46 -29.44
CA GLU A 5 50.75 2.75 -28.33
C GLU A 5 51.58 2.91 -27.05
N GLY A 6 51.95 4.16 -26.76
CA GLY A 6 52.49 4.55 -25.47
C GLY A 6 51.40 4.47 -24.40
N SER A 7 51.37 3.35 -23.67
CA SER A 7 50.54 3.15 -22.48
C SER A 7 50.74 4.28 -21.47
N LEU A 8 49.76 5.18 -21.39
CA LEU A 8 49.63 6.21 -20.36
C LEU A 8 49.23 5.55 -19.03
N THR A 9 50.16 4.84 -18.40
CA THR A 9 50.02 4.48 -16.98
C THR A 9 50.07 5.77 -16.15
N ARG A 10 48.89 6.31 -15.81
CA ARG A 10 48.75 7.32 -14.76
C ARG A 10 49.46 6.79 -13.51
N ARG A 11 50.55 7.43 -13.10
CA ARG A 11 51.15 7.20 -11.79
C ARG A 11 50.11 7.57 -10.74
N ILE A 12 49.45 6.56 -10.18
CA ILE A 12 48.63 6.73 -8.98
C ILE A 12 49.61 7.01 -7.84
N ALA A 13 49.71 8.27 -7.45
CA ALA A 13 50.41 8.62 -6.23
C ALA A 13 49.60 8.05 -5.05
N PHE A 14 50.07 6.96 -4.46
CA PHE A 14 49.56 6.49 -3.17
C PHE A 14 50.03 7.50 -2.12
N VAL A 15 49.16 8.47 -1.82
CA VAL A 15 49.29 9.30 -0.63
C VAL A 15 49.30 8.37 0.57
N ASN A 16 50.30 8.53 1.43
CA ASN A 16 50.56 7.69 2.59
C ASN A 16 49.24 7.51 3.41
N PRO A 17 48.67 6.30 3.50
CA PRO A 17 47.31 6.10 4.03
C PRO A 17 47.20 6.22 5.56
N ASN A 18 48.30 6.51 6.26
CA ASN A 18 48.39 6.46 7.72
C ASN A 18 47.91 7.71 8.48
N ASP A 19 47.47 8.79 7.80
CA ASP A 19 47.02 10.02 8.49
C ASP A 19 45.62 10.52 8.07
N PHE A 20 44.89 9.74 7.28
CA PHE A 20 43.48 10.03 7.07
C PHE A 20 42.68 9.37 8.17
N ASP A 21 42.37 10.14 9.22
CA ASP A 21 41.30 9.76 10.13
C ASP A 21 40.00 9.65 9.32
N LEU A 22 39.67 8.43 8.91
CA LEU A 22 38.46 8.08 8.16
C LEU A 22 37.25 8.03 9.09
N THR A 23 37.45 8.21 10.41
CA THR A 23 36.35 8.19 11.37
C THR A 23 35.49 9.46 11.28
N ASP A 24 36.09 10.60 10.93
CA ASP A 24 35.45 11.94 10.84
C ASP A 24 34.91 12.29 9.44
N CYS A 25 34.24 11.33 8.80
CA CYS A 25 33.55 11.59 7.54
C CYS A 25 32.17 10.94 7.48
N CYS A 26 31.37 11.33 6.48
CA CYS A 26 30.10 10.70 6.22
C CYS A 26 30.30 9.23 5.79
N ARG A 27 29.60 8.30 6.43
CA ARG A 27 29.66 6.87 6.13
C ARG A 27 29.32 6.53 4.69
N ILE A 28 28.38 7.28 4.10
CA ILE A 28 27.86 7.04 2.75
C ILE A 28 28.72 7.74 1.70
N CYS A 29 28.75 9.07 1.68
CA CYS A 29 29.42 9.84 0.61
C CYS A 29 30.87 10.24 0.91
N LYS A 30 31.42 9.87 2.08
CA LYS A 30 32.80 10.18 2.51
C LYS A 30 33.15 11.66 2.59
N CYS A 31 32.17 12.57 2.54
CA CYS A 31 32.42 13.99 2.74
C CYS A 31 32.86 14.27 4.18
N ARG A 32 33.74 15.26 4.35
CA ARG A 32 34.25 15.73 5.64
C ARG A 32 33.60 17.05 6.01
N ALA A 33 33.38 17.28 7.30
CA ALA A 33 33.02 18.60 7.78
C ALA A 33 34.28 19.48 7.78
N THR A 34 34.26 20.59 7.04
CA THR A 34 35.28 21.64 7.14
C THR A 34 34.59 22.96 7.47
N THR A 35 35.33 23.89 8.08
CA THR A 35 34.80 25.23 8.42
C THR A 35 34.27 25.97 7.19
N GLU A 36 34.84 25.69 6.02
CA GLU A 36 34.49 26.33 4.74
C GLU A 36 33.26 25.72 4.07
N ASN A 37 33.03 24.41 4.21
CA ASN A 37 31.95 23.72 3.51
C ASN A 37 30.64 23.66 4.30
N GLY A 38 30.66 24.02 5.58
CA GLY A 38 29.47 24.07 6.44
C GLY A 38 28.73 22.73 6.60
N ILE A 39 29.36 21.61 6.24
CA ILE A 39 28.72 20.29 6.29
C ILE A 39 28.58 19.86 7.74
N LYS A 40 27.35 19.57 8.15
CA LYS A 40 27.05 19.00 9.47
C LYS A 40 27.08 17.49 9.40
N LEU A 41 27.83 16.89 10.33
CA LEU A 41 27.92 15.45 10.53
C LEU A 41 27.14 15.07 11.79
N ARG A 42 26.29 14.05 11.70
CA ARG A 42 25.51 13.51 12.81
C ARG A 42 25.99 12.11 13.16
N PRO A 43 26.09 11.75 14.45
CA PRO A 43 26.51 10.42 14.86
C PRO A 43 25.48 9.36 14.44
N LEU A 44 25.94 8.29 13.78
CA LEU A 44 25.09 7.17 13.37
C LEU A 44 24.60 6.34 14.55
N PHE A 45 25.44 6.19 15.57
CA PHE A 45 25.23 5.27 16.69
C PHE A 45 24.73 5.96 17.97
N ASN A 46 24.23 7.19 17.88
CA ASN A 46 23.60 7.88 19.00
C ASN A 46 22.14 7.40 19.18
N GLY A 47 21.99 6.10 19.45
CA GLY A 47 20.72 5.37 19.51
C GLY A 47 20.53 4.34 18.37
N ARG A 48 19.55 3.44 18.52
CA ARG A 48 19.25 2.37 17.54
C ARG A 48 18.29 2.79 16.42
N ARG A 49 17.69 3.98 16.51
CA ARG A 49 16.61 4.40 15.59
C ARG A 49 17.13 4.63 14.17
N LEU A 50 18.23 5.35 14.01
CA LEU A 50 18.76 5.71 12.70
C LEU A 50 19.32 4.49 11.96
N THR A 51 20.12 3.66 12.63
CA THR A 51 20.64 2.41 12.07
C THR A 51 19.52 1.43 11.69
N ARG A 52 18.45 1.34 12.50
CA ARG A 52 17.27 0.54 12.17
C ARG A 52 16.51 1.08 10.96
N ILE A 53 16.32 2.39 10.84
CA ILE A 53 15.69 3.00 9.66
C ILE A 53 16.50 2.65 8.42
N ILE A 54 17.83 2.81 8.47
CA ILE A 54 18.72 2.50 7.34
C ILE A 54 18.63 1.02 6.95
N ALA A 55 18.72 0.10 7.93
CA ALA A 55 18.60 -1.32 7.68
C ALA A 55 17.23 -1.69 7.07
N ASN A 56 16.15 -1.05 7.51
CA ASN A 56 14.81 -1.32 7.01
C ASN A 56 14.49 -0.68 5.65
N THR A 57 15.18 0.41 5.30
CA THR A 57 14.92 1.14 4.06
C THR A 57 15.79 0.66 2.92
N ILE A 58 17.10 0.68 3.11
CA ILE A 58 18.05 0.34 2.05
C ILE A 58 18.63 -1.07 2.20
N HIS A 59 18.16 -1.86 3.17
CA HIS A 59 18.59 -3.24 3.41
C HIS A 59 20.10 -3.41 3.62
N ILE A 60 20.75 -2.37 4.14
CA ILE A 60 22.17 -2.38 4.48
C ILE A 60 22.32 -2.37 6.00
N GLU A 61 22.98 -3.39 6.53
CA GLU A 61 23.28 -3.47 7.95
C GLU A 61 24.47 -2.55 8.28
N ILE A 62 24.23 -1.54 9.12
CA ILE A 62 25.29 -0.65 9.62
C ILE A 62 25.65 -1.08 11.03
N LYS A 63 26.81 -1.73 11.17
CA LYS A 63 27.42 -2.09 12.44
C LYS A 63 28.47 -1.06 12.85
N ASP A 64 28.61 -0.90 14.16
CA ASP A 64 29.68 -0.10 14.74
C ASP A 64 31.00 -0.90 14.71
N ILE A 65 31.78 -0.67 13.66
CA ILE A 65 33.06 -1.36 13.42
C ILE A 65 34.17 -0.32 13.50
N GLN A 66 35.25 -0.65 14.21
CA GLN A 66 36.43 0.22 14.29
C GLN A 66 37.02 0.47 12.90
N GLY A 67 37.51 1.69 12.66
CA GLY A 67 38.10 2.10 11.39
C GLY A 67 37.08 2.47 10.29
N LEU A 68 35.77 2.29 10.52
CA LEU A 68 34.75 2.77 9.58
C LEU A 68 34.13 4.09 10.07
N PRO A 69 33.67 4.96 9.13
CA PRO A 69 33.10 6.23 9.54
C PRO A 69 31.84 6.05 10.39
N ARG A 70 31.72 6.84 11.46
CA ARG A 70 30.65 6.76 12.47
C ARG A 70 29.61 7.88 12.34
N PHE A 71 29.72 8.71 11.30
CA PHE A 71 28.85 9.85 11.08
C PHE A 71 28.08 9.78 9.75
N LEU A 72 27.05 10.59 9.65
CA LEU A 72 26.24 10.78 8.46
C LEU A 72 26.07 12.28 8.21
N CYS A 73 26.25 12.75 6.98
CA CYS A 73 25.98 14.15 6.64
C CYS A 73 24.47 14.39 6.43
N ASP A 74 24.03 15.64 6.61
CA ASP A 74 22.62 16.01 6.46
C ASP A 74 22.07 15.67 5.07
N LYS A 75 22.84 15.85 3.99
CA LYS A 75 22.43 15.48 2.62
C LYS A 75 22.10 13.99 2.50
N CYS A 76 22.99 13.12 3.00
CA CYS A 76 22.76 11.67 2.99
C CYS A 76 21.60 11.27 3.90
N LEU A 77 21.44 11.95 5.04
CA LEU A 77 20.31 11.74 5.92
C LEU A 77 18.98 12.09 5.24
N ASP A 78 18.92 13.20 4.52
CA ASP A 78 17.70 13.65 3.85
C ASP A 78 17.34 12.72 2.69
N VAL A 79 18.32 12.23 1.93
CA VAL A 79 18.08 11.18 0.92
C VAL A 79 17.47 9.93 1.55
N LEU A 80 18.00 9.47 2.69
CA LEU A 80 17.47 8.30 3.40
C LEU A 80 16.04 8.55 3.91
N LYS A 81 15.74 9.74 4.42
CA LYS A 81 14.38 10.11 4.84
C LYS A 81 13.41 10.11 3.66
N THR A 82 13.76 10.76 2.57
CA THR A 82 12.93 10.84 1.36
C THR A 82 12.65 9.44 0.82
N PHE A 83 13.68 8.59 0.75
CA PHE A 83 13.51 7.20 0.33
C PHE A 83 12.64 6.39 1.30
N SER A 84 12.79 6.62 2.62
CA SER A 84 11.93 6.00 3.64
C SER A 84 10.46 6.36 3.47
N ILE A 85 10.16 7.63 3.18
CA ILE A 85 8.79 8.11 2.96
C ILE A 85 8.23 7.47 1.68
N PHE A 86 9.00 7.53 0.59
CA PHE A 86 8.63 6.91 -0.68
C PHE A 86 8.27 5.42 -0.52
N GLN A 87 9.06 4.64 0.22
CA GLN A 87 8.76 3.22 0.44
C GLN A 87 7.47 2.96 1.25
N VAL A 88 7.12 3.86 2.17
CA VAL A 88 5.86 3.75 2.92
C VAL A 88 4.69 4.09 2.01
N ASP A 89 4.80 5.18 1.24
CA ASP A 89 3.76 5.61 0.32
C ASP A 89 3.56 4.61 -0.82
N PHE A 90 4.64 4.03 -1.35
CA PHE A 90 4.58 2.98 -2.35
C PHE A 90 3.82 1.75 -1.84
N ARG A 91 4.13 1.27 -0.63
CA ARG A 91 3.41 0.14 -0.02
C ARG A 91 1.92 0.42 0.17
N ARG A 92 1.57 1.63 0.63
CA ARG A 92 0.15 2.04 0.74
C ARG A 92 -0.54 2.04 -0.60
N SER A 93 0.12 2.57 -1.64
CA SER A 93 -0.44 2.57 -2.99
C SER A 93 -0.65 1.17 -3.55
N GLU A 94 0.23 0.22 -3.21
CA GLU A 94 0.10 -1.19 -3.59
C GLU A 94 -1.09 -1.86 -2.89
N GLU A 95 -1.29 -1.58 -1.59
CA GLU A 95 -2.44 -2.05 -0.81
C GLU A 95 -3.76 -1.50 -1.38
N ASP A 96 -3.84 -0.20 -1.66
CA ASP A 96 -5.02 0.44 -2.25
C ASP A 96 -5.34 -0.14 -3.64
N PHE A 97 -4.31 -0.37 -4.44
CA PHE A 97 -4.46 -1.01 -5.74
C PHE A 97 -4.98 -2.45 -5.62
N LYS A 98 -4.47 -3.22 -4.67
CA LYS A 98 -4.92 -4.59 -4.40
C LYS A 98 -6.39 -4.61 -3.94
N MET A 99 -6.78 -3.75 -3.01
CA MET A 99 -8.18 -3.63 -2.56
C MET A 99 -9.11 -3.25 -3.72
N THR A 100 -8.66 -2.34 -4.60
CA THR A 100 -9.44 -1.93 -5.78
C THR A 100 -9.64 -3.09 -6.76
N ILE A 101 -8.62 -3.91 -6.98
CA ILE A 101 -8.73 -5.11 -7.83
C ILE A 101 -9.67 -6.14 -7.21
N GLU A 102 -9.55 -6.38 -5.91
CA GLU A 102 -10.42 -7.33 -5.20
C GLU A 102 -11.87 -6.87 -5.25
N ALA A 103 -12.16 -5.59 -4.97
CA ALA A 103 -13.50 -5.02 -5.08
C ALA A 103 -14.10 -5.18 -6.49
N ARG A 104 -13.30 -5.01 -7.55
CA ARG A 104 -13.75 -5.27 -8.94
C ARG A 104 -14.14 -6.72 -9.19
N ARG A 105 -13.46 -7.69 -8.55
CA ARG A 105 -13.82 -9.11 -8.66
C ARG A 105 -15.12 -9.41 -7.95
N THR A 106 -15.34 -8.82 -6.77
CA THR A 106 -16.55 -9.06 -5.97
C THR A 106 -17.79 -8.38 -6.54
N TYR A 107 -17.63 -7.23 -7.21
CA TYR A 107 -18.74 -6.46 -7.78
C TYR A 107 -19.66 -7.27 -8.70
N GLN A 108 -19.10 -8.17 -9.52
CA GLN A 108 -19.89 -9.03 -10.40
C GLN A 108 -20.74 -10.04 -9.62
N MET A 109 -20.22 -10.56 -8.50
CA MET A 109 -20.95 -11.49 -7.64
C MET A 109 -22.03 -10.78 -6.82
N ASP A 110 -21.75 -9.57 -6.34
CA ASP A 110 -22.74 -8.77 -5.60
C ASP A 110 -23.92 -8.40 -6.49
N THR A 111 -23.65 -7.96 -7.73
CA THR A 111 -24.70 -7.65 -8.72
C THR A 111 -25.55 -8.88 -9.06
N LEU A 112 -24.94 -10.07 -9.17
CA LEU A 112 -25.65 -11.32 -9.40
C LEU A 112 -26.52 -11.72 -8.19
N MET A 113 -26.02 -11.54 -6.96
CA MET A 113 -26.79 -11.79 -5.74
C MET A 113 -27.99 -10.84 -5.60
N GLU A 114 -27.80 -9.56 -5.89
CA GLU A 114 -28.89 -8.58 -5.91
C GLU A 114 -29.96 -8.95 -6.94
N PHE A 115 -29.54 -9.31 -8.16
CA PHE A 115 -30.44 -9.75 -9.22
C PHE A 115 -31.22 -11.02 -8.84
N SER A 116 -30.54 -12.01 -8.25
CA SER A 116 -31.18 -13.24 -7.76
C SER A 116 -32.22 -12.94 -6.68
N SER A 117 -31.86 -12.07 -5.72
CA SER A 117 -32.76 -11.67 -4.63
C SER A 117 -33.99 -10.92 -5.16
N ALA A 118 -33.80 -10.08 -6.20
CA ALA A 118 -34.92 -9.40 -6.86
C ALA A 118 -35.89 -10.39 -7.52
N ILE A 119 -35.38 -11.43 -8.20
CA ILE A 119 -36.22 -12.49 -8.78
C ILE A 119 -37.01 -13.23 -7.71
N GLU A 120 -36.38 -13.57 -6.59
CA GLU A 120 -37.07 -14.25 -5.48
C GLU A 120 -38.17 -13.39 -4.87
N MET A 121 -37.91 -12.09 -4.67
CA MET A 121 -38.92 -11.14 -4.19
C MET A 121 -40.08 -10.97 -5.17
N GLU A 122 -39.81 -10.88 -6.48
CA GLU A 122 -40.84 -10.80 -7.53
C GLU A 122 -41.73 -12.05 -7.50
N LYS A 123 -41.12 -13.24 -7.44
CA LYS A 123 -41.83 -14.52 -7.35
C LYS A 123 -42.70 -14.61 -6.09
N GLN A 124 -42.20 -14.12 -4.96
CA GLN A 124 -42.97 -14.07 -3.71
C GLN A 124 -44.19 -13.15 -3.85
N ARG A 125 -44.02 -11.95 -4.42
CA ARG A 125 -45.13 -11.02 -4.65
C ARG A 125 -46.20 -11.59 -5.58
N GLU A 126 -45.79 -12.28 -6.66
CA GLU A 126 -46.75 -12.95 -7.54
C GLU A 126 -47.57 -14.01 -6.80
N ASN A 127 -46.91 -14.78 -5.93
CA ASN A 127 -47.58 -15.82 -5.16
C ASN A 127 -48.58 -15.23 -4.17
N ASP A 128 -48.19 -14.14 -3.48
CA ASP A 128 -49.06 -13.41 -2.56
C ASP A 128 -50.27 -12.80 -3.29
N GLN A 129 -50.07 -12.26 -4.50
CA GLN A 129 -51.16 -11.78 -5.35
C GLN A 129 -52.12 -12.89 -5.77
N LYS A 130 -51.60 -14.05 -6.18
CA LYS A 130 -52.42 -15.23 -6.55
C LYS A 130 -53.23 -15.71 -5.36
N ASN A 131 -52.62 -15.78 -4.18
CA ASN A 131 -53.29 -16.18 -2.94
C ASN A 131 -54.38 -15.16 -2.54
N ALA A 132 -54.10 -13.87 -2.61
CA ALA A 132 -55.08 -12.81 -2.33
C ALA A 132 -56.27 -12.86 -3.32
N ALA A 133 -56.01 -13.10 -4.61
CA ALA A 133 -57.05 -13.25 -5.62
C ALA A 133 -57.95 -14.48 -5.35
N LEU A 134 -57.36 -15.61 -4.93
CA LEU A 134 -58.10 -16.82 -4.53
C LEU A 134 -59.03 -16.52 -3.34
N VAL A 135 -58.51 -15.93 -2.27
CA VAL A 135 -59.31 -15.58 -1.08
C VAL A 135 -60.46 -14.63 -1.43
N THR A 136 -60.18 -13.62 -2.26
CA THR A 136 -61.20 -12.66 -2.70
C THR A 136 -62.31 -13.33 -3.52
N ASN A 137 -61.95 -14.28 -4.40
CA ASN A 137 -62.91 -15.06 -5.18
C ASN A 137 -63.76 -15.99 -4.30
N PHE A 138 -63.17 -16.62 -3.28
CA PHE A 138 -63.92 -17.41 -2.29
C PHE A 138 -64.93 -16.54 -1.52
N LEU A 139 -64.53 -15.37 -1.04
CA LEU A 139 -65.42 -14.44 -0.33
C LEU A 139 -66.56 -13.94 -1.23
N LYS A 140 -66.29 -13.65 -2.51
CA LYS A 140 -67.33 -13.25 -3.47
C LYS A 140 -68.34 -14.38 -3.72
N LYS A 141 -67.90 -15.63 -3.85
CA LYS A 141 -68.79 -16.81 -3.99
C LYS A 141 -69.65 -17.01 -2.73
N ALA A 142 -69.06 -16.90 -1.54
CA ALA A 142 -69.80 -17.00 -0.28
C ALA A 142 -70.88 -15.91 -0.13
N LYS A 143 -70.58 -14.66 -0.50
CA LYS A 143 -71.56 -13.56 -0.49
C LYS A 143 -72.68 -13.72 -1.52
N LYS A 144 -72.43 -14.35 -2.67
CA LYS A 144 -73.47 -14.65 -3.68
C LYS A 144 -74.48 -15.68 -3.17
N ASN A 145 -74.03 -16.73 -2.49
CA ASN A 145 -74.92 -17.76 -1.93
C ASN A 145 -75.81 -17.24 -0.79
N ASN A 146 -75.38 -16.22 -0.04
CA ASN A 146 -76.18 -15.64 1.03
C ASN A 146 -77.25 -14.62 0.57
N LYS A 147 -77.21 -14.14 -0.68
CA LYS A 147 -78.23 -13.23 -1.23
C LYS A 147 -79.45 -13.96 -1.82
N SER A 148 -79.38 -15.27 -1.99
CA SER A 148 -80.48 -16.12 -2.48
C SER A 148 -81.16 -16.87 -1.33
N LYS A 149 -81.68 -16.16 -0.32
CA LYS A 149 -82.76 -16.69 0.52
C LYS A 149 -84.10 -16.25 -0.09
N PRO A 150 -85.01 -17.17 -0.45
CA PRO A 150 -86.32 -16.80 -0.96
C PRO A 150 -87.10 -16.08 0.15
N LYS A 151 -87.84 -15.03 -0.21
CA LYS A 151 -88.84 -14.42 0.68
C LYS A 151 -89.86 -15.49 1.04
N LEU A 152 -89.87 -15.90 2.31
CA LEU A 152 -90.99 -16.66 2.88
C LEU A 152 -92.20 -15.73 2.92
N GLN A 153 -93.23 -16.08 2.15
CA GLN A 153 -94.59 -15.60 2.33
C GLN A 153 -95.11 -16.16 3.66
N ASN A 154 -95.53 -15.26 4.55
CA ASN A 154 -96.77 -15.31 5.32
C ASN A 154 -96.97 -13.97 6.03
#